data_AF-A0A7H0KB02-F1
#
_entry.id   AF-A0A7H0KB02-F1
#
_cell.length_a   1.000
_cell.length_b   1.000
_cell.length_c   1.000
_cell.angle_alpha   90.00
_cell.angle_beta   90.00
_cell.angle_gamma   90.00
#
_symmetry.space_group_name_H-M   'P 1'
#
loop_
_entity.id
_entity.type
_entity.pdbx_description
1 polymer ?
#
loop_
_entity_poly.entity_id
_entity_poly.type
_entity_poly.pdbx_seq_one_letter_code
_entity_poly.pdbx_strand_id
1 'polypeptide(L)'
;MKGPPVTEQFNQDQADRERFGFLVNPDLSYRRIVFDEDTARETLGGVADEVVDVAFDQEGNRFHAIFRPDAAELGAEPNPVASLARNTAETANPEFLTDPTRAISGPVIFTARDGASVDERTIDKVLQAIRAVENYRQDNAEEFELWRNAVRNR
;
A
#
# COMPACT_ATOMS: atom_id res chain seq x y z
N MET A 1 -22.27 0.99 -46.52
CA MET A 1 -22.55 1.27 -45.10
C MET A 1 -21.26 1.10 -44.33
N LYS A 2 -20.72 2.16 -43.73
CA LYS A 2 -19.54 2.07 -42.84
C LYS A 2 -20.04 1.61 -41.47
N GLY A 3 -19.41 0.58 -40.89
CA GLY A 3 -19.70 0.13 -39.53
C GLY A 3 -19.38 1.21 -38.48
N PRO A 4 -19.90 1.08 -37.25
CA PRO A 4 -19.66 2.08 -36.20
C PRO A 4 -18.18 2.12 -35.81
N PRO A 5 -17.68 3.25 -35.29
CA PRO A 5 -16.30 3.37 -34.86
C PRO A 5 -16.11 2.54 -33.59
N VAL A 6 -15.25 1.53 -33.66
CA VAL A 6 -14.90 0.65 -32.52
C VAL A 6 -13.90 1.33 -31.57
N THR A 7 -13.36 2.50 -31.94
CA THR A 7 -12.15 3.05 -31.29
C THR A 7 -12.40 4.00 -30.13
N GLU A 8 -13.56 4.65 -30.02
CA GLU A 8 -13.83 5.63 -28.94
C GLU A 8 -14.37 4.99 -27.65
N GLN A 9 -15.22 3.95 -27.77
CA GLN A 9 -15.87 3.31 -26.61
C GLN A 9 -14.86 2.54 -25.73
N PHE A 10 -13.93 1.80 -26.35
CA PHE A 10 -12.87 1.06 -25.66
C PHE A 10 -11.94 1.96 -24.84
N ASN A 11 -11.76 3.21 -25.26
CA ASN A 11 -10.85 4.14 -24.61
C ASN A 11 -11.49 4.78 -23.36
N GLN A 12 -12.82 4.93 -23.36
CA GLN A 12 -13.58 5.42 -22.21
C GLN A 12 -13.73 4.36 -21.12
N ASP A 13 -14.05 3.12 -21.51
CA ASP A 13 -14.16 1.99 -20.57
C ASP A 13 -12.81 1.64 -19.91
N GLN A 14 -11.69 1.88 -20.61
CA GLN A 14 -10.34 1.72 -20.08
C GLN A 14 -9.96 2.87 -19.14
N ALA A 15 -10.26 4.13 -19.50
CA ALA A 15 -10.04 5.29 -18.64
C ALA A 15 -10.87 5.24 -17.34
N ASP A 16 -12.09 4.69 -17.39
CA ASP A 16 -12.95 4.50 -16.20
C ASP A 16 -12.43 3.40 -15.26
N ARG A 17 -11.50 2.55 -15.72
CA ARG A 17 -10.85 1.49 -14.93
C ARG A 17 -9.49 1.91 -14.35
N GLU A 18 -8.86 2.91 -14.95
CA GLU A 18 -7.57 3.45 -14.51
C GLU A 18 -7.74 4.29 -13.24
N ARG A 19 -6.89 4.02 -12.25
CA ARG A 19 -6.92 4.67 -10.95
C ARG A 19 -5.56 5.22 -10.60
N PHE A 20 -5.54 6.37 -9.93
CA PHE A 20 -4.32 6.88 -9.34
C PHE A 20 -4.06 6.20 -8.00
N GLY A 21 -2.90 5.58 -7.87
CA GLY A 21 -2.43 4.96 -6.64
C GLY A 21 -1.11 5.53 -6.19
N PHE A 22 -0.76 5.26 -4.94
CA PHE A 22 0.55 5.60 -4.39
C PHE A 22 1.28 4.31 -4.01
N LEU A 23 2.23 3.91 -4.84
CA LEU A 23 3.04 2.71 -4.63
C LEU A 23 4.13 3.02 -3.59
N VAL A 24 4.22 2.18 -2.55
CA VAL A 24 5.24 2.25 -1.52
C VAL A 24 5.89 0.88 -1.37
N ASN A 25 7.21 0.84 -1.45
CA ASN A 25 8.01 -0.38 -1.32
C ASN A 25 8.54 -0.57 0.12
N PRO A 26 8.96 -1.80 0.48
CA PRO A 26 9.58 -2.09 1.78
C PRO A 26 10.81 -1.24 2.13
N ASP A 27 11.56 -0.79 1.12
CA ASP A 27 12.74 0.07 1.27
C ASP A 27 12.40 1.57 1.41
N LEU A 28 11.11 1.91 1.52
CA LEU A 28 10.56 3.27 1.56
C LEU A 28 10.65 4.04 0.25
N SER A 29 11.12 3.44 -0.85
CA SER A 29 10.95 4.04 -2.16
C SER A 29 9.46 4.10 -2.52
N TYR A 30 9.04 5.18 -3.17
CA TYR A 30 7.63 5.39 -3.51
C TYR A 30 7.47 6.12 -4.84
N ARG A 31 6.31 5.97 -5.46
CA ARG A 31 5.90 6.75 -6.64
C ARG A 31 4.39 6.79 -6.78
N ARG A 32 3.89 7.85 -7.43
CA ARG A 32 2.53 7.85 -7.97
C ARG A 32 2.48 6.89 -9.16
N ILE A 33 1.40 6.11 -9.25
CA ILE A 33 1.14 5.21 -10.37
C ILE A 33 -0.27 5.44 -10.90
N VAL A 34 -0.44 5.23 -12.19
CA VAL A 34 -1.76 4.92 -12.78
C VAL A 34 -1.82 3.41 -12.89
N PHE A 35 -2.90 2.81 -12.44
CA PHE A 35 -3.03 1.36 -12.45
C PHE A 35 -4.47 0.93 -12.68
N ASP A 36 -4.62 -0.18 -13.38
CA ASP A 36 -5.80 -1.02 -13.40
C ASP A 36 -5.48 -2.34 -12.67
N GLU A 37 -6.38 -3.32 -12.76
CA GLU A 37 -6.22 -4.61 -12.11
C GLU A 37 -4.97 -5.37 -12.59
N ASP A 38 -4.67 -5.33 -13.89
CA ASP A 38 -3.53 -6.02 -14.48
C ASP A 38 -2.21 -5.33 -14.13
N THR A 39 -2.18 -4.00 -14.15
CA THR A 39 -1.04 -3.19 -13.71
C THR A 39 -0.76 -3.38 -12.23
N ALA A 40 -1.79 -3.51 -11.38
CA ALA A 40 -1.61 -3.83 -9.97
C ALA A 40 -0.97 -5.20 -9.78
N ARG A 41 -1.44 -6.23 -10.50
CA ARG A 41 -0.85 -7.58 -10.45
C ARG A 41 0.62 -7.59 -10.87
N GLU A 42 0.94 -6.91 -11.96
CA GLU A 42 2.33 -6.80 -12.42
C GLU A 42 3.21 -6.06 -11.40
N THR A 43 2.73 -4.91 -10.90
CA THR A 43 3.46 -4.07 -9.94
C THR A 43 3.70 -4.80 -8.61
N LEU A 44 2.73 -5.60 -8.16
CA LEU A 44 2.80 -6.37 -6.92
C LEU A 44 3.45 -7.75 -7.12
N GLY A 45 3.83 -8.10 -8.35
CA GLY A 45 4.55 -9.32 -8.70
C GLY A 45 3.72 -10.59 -8.58
N GLY A 46 2.41 -10.55 -8.84
CA GLY A 46 1.55 -11.74 -8.79
C GLY A 46 0.07 -11.41 -8.61
N VAL A 47 -0.66 -12.34 -7.99
CA VAL A 47 -2.10 -12.19 -7.78
C VAL A 47 -2.35 -11.18 -6.64
N ALA A 48 -2.69 -9.95 -6.99
CA ALA A 48 -3.04 -8.89 -6.05
C ALA A 48 -4.50 -9.02 -5.59
N ASP A 49 -4.72 -9.82 -4.55
CA ASP A 49 -6.09 -10.20 -4.13
C ASP A 49 -6.52 -9.67 -2.77
N GLU A 50 -5.63 -9.05 -1.98
CA GLU A 50 -6.02 -8.53 -0.66
C GLU A 50 -6.06 -6.99 -0.62
N VAL A 51 -7.19 -6.49 -0.13
CA VAL A 51 -7.44 -5.08 0.16
C VAL A 51 -7.76 -4.97 1.64
N VAL A 52 -6.99 -4.16 2.35
CA VAL A 52 -7.22 -3.90 3.79
C VAL A 52 -7.42 -2.41 4.06
N ASP A 53 -8.24 -2.13 5.07
CA ASP A 53 -8.36 -0.79 5.63
C ASP A 53 -7.06 -0.38 6.32
N VAL A 54 -6.59 0.82 6.00
CA VAL A 54 -5.43 1.43 6.66
C VAL A 54 -5.75 2.86 7.10
N ALA A 55 -5.03 3.33 8.11
CA ALA A 55 -5.17 4.68 8.65
C ALA A 55 -3.78 5.26 8.94
N PHE A 56 -3.58 6.54 8.63
CA PHE A 56 -2.33 7.26 8.91
C PHE A 56 -2.46 8.23 10.08
N ASP A 57 -3.65 8.34 10.65
CA ASP A 57 -3.94 9.13 11.85
C ASP A 57 -5.05 8.48 12.69
N GLN A 58 -5.18 8.95 13.93
CA GLN A 58 -6.25 8.53 14.84
C GLN A 58 -7.58 9.24 14.57
N GLU A 59 -7.62 10.23 13.67
CA GLU A 59 -8.81 11.03 13.36
C GLU A 59 -9.85 10.26 12.54
N GLY A 60 -9.57 9.00 12.21
CA GLY A 60 -10.50 8.10 11.54
C GLY A 60 -10.47 8.21 10.02
N ASN A 61 -9.48 8.89 9.43
CA ASN A 61 -9.31 8.91 7.99
C ASN A 61 -8.86 7.51 7.52
N ARG A 62 -9.73 6.82 6.78
CA ARG A 62 -9.49 5.46 6.27
C ARG A 62 -9.16 5.49 4.79
N PHE A 63 -8.21 4.65 4.43
CA PHE A 63 -7.74 4.42 3.07
C PHE A 63 -7.69 2.93 2.81
N HIS A 64 -7.34 2.55 1.59
CA HIS A 64 -7.13 1.15 1.23
C HIS A 64 -5.68 0.89 0.88
N ALA A 65 -5.18 -0.28 1.26
CA ALA A 65 -3.90 -0.82 0.85
C ALA A 65 -4.16 -2.10 0.05
N ILE A 66 -3.69 -2.11 -1.20
CA ILE A 66 -3.72 -3.27 -2.08
C ILE A 66 -2.33 -3.91 -2.07
N PHE A 67 -2.27 -5.20 -1.77
CA PHE A 67 -1.01 -5.93 -1.64
C PHE A 67 -1.16 -7.41 -1.99
N ARG A 68 -0.03 -8.12 -2.07
CA ARG A 68 0.01 -9.55 -2.31
C ARG A 68 0.05 -10.30 -0.95
N PRO A 69 -0.98 -11.09 -0.59
CA PRO A 69 -1.08 -11.67 0.76
C PRO A 69 0.00 -12.72 1.07
N ASP A 70 0.41 -13.49 0.07
CA ASP A 70 1.46 -14.52 0.15
C ASP A 70 2.89 -13.93 0.02
N ALA A 71 3.05 -12.60 0.01
CA ALA A 71 4.35 -11.95 -0.17
C ALA A 71 5.39 -12.40 0.86
N ALA A 72 4.99 -12.54 2.13
CA ALA A 72 5.88 -13.00 3.18
C ALA A 72 6.33 -14.45 3.00
N GLU A 73 5.42 -15.35 2.58
CA GLU A 73 5.73 -16.76 2.31
C GLU A 73 6.74 -16.90 1.15
N LEU A 74 6.70 -15.95 0.22
CA LEU A 74 7.62 -15.84 -0.91
C LEU A 74 8.89 -15.04 -0.56
N GLY A 75 9.12 -14.75 0.73
CA GLY A 75 10.34 -14.15 1.23
C GLY A 75 10.46 -12.63 1.02
N ALA A 76 9.36 -11.94 0.71
CA ALA A 76 9.36 -10.50 0.55
C ALA A 76 9.62 -9.78 1.88
N GLU A 77 10.36 -8.67 1.80
CA GLU A 77 10.63 -7.81 2.95
C GLU A 77 9.35 -7.17 3.49
N PRO A 78 9.23 -6.98 4.81
CA PRO A 78 8.05 -6.36 5.40
C PRO A 78 7.99 -4.87 5.04
N ASN A 79 6.80 -4.39 4.72
CA ASN A 79 6.53 -3.00 4.41
C ASN A 79 6.12 -2.27 5.71
N PRO A 80 7.03 -1.49 6.32
CA PRO A 80 6.74 -0.87 7.61
C PRO A 80 5.66 0.20 7.54
N VAL A 81 5.54 0.93 6.42
CA VAL A 81 4.52 1.99 6.27
C VAL A 81 3.14 1.35 6.22
N ALA A 82 2.98 0.31 5.41
CA ALA A 82 1.72 -0.41 5.33
C ALA A 82 1.38 -1.13 6.64
N SER A 83 2.36 -1.73 7.30
CA SER A 83 2.19 -2.41 8.59
C SER A 83 1.76 -1.44 9.69
N LEU A 84 2.42 -0.27 9.78
CA LEU A 84 2.05 0.82 10.70
C LEU A 84 0.62 1.30 10.43
N ALA A 85 0.28 1.50 9.15
CA ALA A 85 -1.02 2.04 8.77
C ALA A 85 -2.17 1.04 9.02
N ARG A 86 -1.93 -0.25 8.80
CA ARG A 86 -2.86 -1.33 9.18
C ARG A 86 -3.02 -1.40 10.71
N ASN A 87 -1.92 -1.38 11.47
CA ASN A 87 -1.98 -1.41 12.93
C ASN A 87 -2.78 -0.23 13.49
N THR A 88 -2.52 0.97 12.98
CA THR A 88 -3.24 2.19 13.35
C THR A 88 -4.73 2.06 13.03
N ALA A 89 -5.07 1.48 11.88
CA ALA A 89 -6.45 1.22 11.51
C ALA A 89 -7.16 0.24 12.46
N GLU A 90 -6.49 -0.84 12.87
CA GLU A 90 -7.08 -1.90 13.68
C GLU A 90 -7.19 -1.52 15.17
N THR A 91 -6.26 -0.72 15.68
CA THR A 91 -6.10 -0.50 17.13
C THR A 91 -6.30 0.94 17.58
N ALA A 92 -6.36 1.90 16.65
CA ALA A 92 -6.20 3.33 16.93
C ALA A 92 -4.91 3.68 17.70
N ASN A 93 -3.92 2.78 17.73
CA ASN A 93 -2.62 2.99 18.33
C ASN A 93 -1.59 3.28 17.22
N PRO A 94 -1.08 4.52 17.12
CA PRO A 94 -0.02 4.89 16.18
C PRO A 94 1.38 4.57 16.74
N GLU A 95 1.49 3.88 17.89
CA GLU A 95 2.76 3.32 18.31
C GLU A 95 3.34 2.46 17.19
N PHE A 96 4.67 2.55 17.06
CA PHE A 96 5.41 1.94 15.98
C PHE A 96 5.30 0.40 15.99
N LEU A 97 5.87 -0.21 14.95
CA LEU A 97 5.83 -1.62 14.58
C LEU A 97 5.95 -2.62 15.76
N THR A 98 4.82 -2.96 16.38
CA THR A 98 4.77 -3.77 17.62
C THR A 98 4.16 -5.15 17.39
N ASP A 99 3.32 -5.32 16.37
CA ASP A 99 2.72 -6.61 16.01
C ASP A 99 3.29 -7.17 14.69
N PRO A 100 4.26 -8.10 14.74
CA PRO A 100 4.80 -8.72 13.54
C PRO A 100 3.83 -9.69 12.85
N THR A 101 2.77 -10.16 13.54
CA THR A 101 1.82 -11.14 12.98
C THR A 101 0.87 -10.52 11.97
N ARG A 102 0.60 -9.22 12.12
CA ARG A 102 -0.27 -8.42 11.23
C ARG A 102 0.50 -7.68 10.14
N ALA A 103 1.83 -7.81 10.10
CA ALA A 103 2.66 -7.09 9.16
C ALA A 103 2.33 -7.44 7.70
N ILE A 104 2.32 -6.42 6.86
CA ILE A 104 2.17 -6.52 5.40
C ILE A 104 3.56 -6.60 4.80
N SER A 105 3.80 -7.58 3.92
CA SER A 105 5.07 -7.73 3.20
C SER A 105 4.95 -7.37 1.73
N GLY A 106 6.06 -6.93 1.14
CA GLY A 106 6.16 -6.56 -0.26
C GLY A 106 5.68 -5.13 -0.59
N PRO A 107 5.66 -4.78 -1.88
CA PRO A 107 5.12 -3.50 -2.34
C PRO A 107 3.62 -3.38 -2.00
N VAL A 108 3.16 -2.15 -1.78
CA VAL A 108 1.76 -1.86 -1.47
C VAL A 108 1.32 -0.64 -2.28
N ILE A 109 0.10 -0.71 -2.83
CA ILE A 109 -0.55 0.42 -3.51
C ILE A 109 -1.59 1.00 -2.56
N PHE A 110 -1.42 2.26 -2.16
CA PHE A 110 -2.43 2.99 -1.39
C PHE A 110 -3.43 3.70 -2.31
N THR A 111 -4.70 3.63 -1.95
CA THR A 111 -5.83 4.24 -2.67
C THR A 111 -6.81 4.91 -1.71
N ALA A 112 -7.80 5.63 -2.24
CA ALA A 112 -8.94 6.08 -1.45
C ALA A 112 -9.75 4.89 -0.89
N ARG A 113 -10.62 5.16 0.09
CA ARG A 113 -11.39 4.14 0.85
C ARG A 113 -12.36 3.31 0.00
N ASP A 114 -12.78 3.81 -1.15
CA ASP A 114 -13.62 3.10 -2.12
C ASP A 114 -12.78 2.40 -3.21
N GLY A 115 -11.46 2.36 -3.03
CA GLY A 115 -10.55 1.90 -4.06
C GLY A 115 -10.43 2.87 -5.24
N ALA A 116 -10.97 4.09 -5.14
CA ALA A 116 -10.82 5.11 -6.16
C ALA A 116 -9.44 5.78 -6.11
N SER A 117 -9.22 6.67 -7.06
CA SER A 117 -8.01 7.47 -7.18
C SER A 117 -7.67 8.19 -5.88
N VAL A 118 -6.40 8.07 -5.49
CA VAL A 118 -5.84 8.74 -4.33
C VAL A 118 -5.83 10.27 -4.51
N ASP A 119 -6.22 11.02 -3.49
CA ASP A 119 -6.15 12.49 -3.47
C ASP A 119 -4.83 13.00 -2.84
N GLU A 120 -4.56 14.30 -2.98
CA GLU A 120 -3.35 14.91 -2.42
C GLU A 120 -3.28 14.76 -0.89
N ARG A 121 -4.42 14.84 -0.21
CA ARG A 121 -4.50 14.67 1.25
C ARG A 121 -3.99 13.30 1.69
N THR A 122 -4.41 12.25 0.98
CA THR A 122 -3.93 10.89 1.24
C THR A 122 -2.43 10.80 0.99
N ILE A 123 -1.94 11.34 -0.13
CA ILE A 123 -0.52 11.33 -0.47
C ILE A 123 0.31 12.01 0.62
N ASP A 124 -0.11 13.17 1.11
CA ASP A 124 0.58 13.90 2.17
C ASP A 124 0.67 13.07 3.46
N LYS A 125 -0.39 12.34 3.81
CA LYS A 125 -0.42 11.44 4.97
C LYS A 125 0.51 10.23 4.80
N VAL A 126 0.55 9.62 3.61
CA VAL A 126 1.51 8.54 3.31
C VAL A 126 2.94 9.06 3.41
N LEU A 127 3.23 10.25 2.86
CA LEU A 127 4.55 10.87 2.92
C LEU A 127 4.98 11.19 4.35
N GLN A 128 4.06 11.64 5.20
CA GLN A 128 4.32 11.82 6.63
C GLN A 128 4.66 10.49 7.32
N ALA A 129 3.92 9.42 7.02
CA ALA A 129 4.19 8.10 7.56
C ALA A 129 5.55 7.54 7.09
N ILE A 130 5.91 7.73 5.82
CA ILE A 130 7.24 7.36 5.30
C ILE A 130 8.35 8.06 6.10
N ARG A 131 8.24 9.38 6.31
CA ARG A 131 9.21 10.14 7.12
C ARG A 131 9.27 9.66 8.56
N ALA A 132 8.13 9.36 9.16
CA ALA A 132 8.08 8.83 10.52
C ALA A 132 8.80 7.47 10.61
N VAL A 133 8.60 6.59 9.63
CA VAL A 133 9.26 5.29 9.55
C VAL A 133 10.76 5.43 9.30
N GLU A 134 11.15 6.35 8.43
CA GLU A 134 12.57 6.61 8.17
C GLU A 134 13.29 7.10 9.43
N ASN A 135 12.71 8.06 10.15
CA ASN A 135 13.25 8.55 11.42
C ASN A 135 13.31 7.43 12.47
N TYR A 136 12.24 6.65 12.62
CA TYR A 136 12.21 5.54 13.57
C TYR A 136 13.29 4.49 13.26
N ARG A 137 13.51 4.13 11.99
CA ARG A 137 14.58 3.21 11.57
C ARG A 137 15.96 3.73 11.95
N GLN A 138 16.17 5.05 11.88
CA GLN A 138 17.45 5.67 12.24
C GLN A 138 17.64 5.72 13.75
N ASP A 139 16.60 6.10 14.49
CA ASP A 139 16.66 6.30 15.94
C ASP A 139 16.58 4.98 16.73
N ASN A 140 15.90 3.96 16.19
CA ASN A 140 15.59 2.69 16.87
C ASN A 140 15.97 1.48 16.00
N ALA A 141 17.16 1.51 15.40
CA ALA A 141 17.61 0.51 14.42
C ALA A 141 17.54 -0.95 14.93
N GLU A 142 17.90 -1.20 16.19
CA GLU A 142 17.85 -2.54 16.78
C GLU A 142 16.41 -3.06 16.91
N GLU A 143 15.49 -2.23 17.42
CA GLU A 143 14.08 -2.57 17.56
C GLU A 143 13.44 -2.82 16.19
N PHE A 144 13.77 -1.98 15.21
CA PHE A 144 13.32 -2.17 13.84
C PHE A 144 13.80 -3.51 13.24
N GLU A 145 15.07 -3.87 13.44
CA GLU A 145 15.60 -5.15 12.96
C GLU A 145 14.98 -6.34 13.69
N LEU A 146 14.71 -6.24 15.00
CA LEU A 146 14.00 -7.27 15.74
C LEU A 146 12.59 -7.50 15.19
N TRP A 147 11.83 -6.43 14.97
CA TRP A 147 10.52 -6.52 14.33
C TRP A 147 10.61 -7.13 12.93
N ARG A 148 11.53 -6.65 12.09
CA ARG A 148 11.73 -7.14 10.73
C ARG A 148 12.05 -8.63 10.71
N ASN A 149 12.95 -9.08 11.58
CA ASN A 149 13.29 -10.48 11.72
C ASN A 149 12.12 -11.32 12.23
N ALA A 150 11.31 -10.79 13.16
CA ALA A 150 10.10 -11.48 13.62
C ALA A 150 9.09 -11.69 12.48
N VAL A 151 8.90 -10.69 11.61
CA VAL A 151 8.01 -10.83 10.45
C VAL A 151 8.54 -11.86 9.45
N ARG A 152 9.86 -11.89 9.20
CA ARG A 152 10.47 -12.80 8.23
C ARG A 152 10.52 -14.25 8.67
N ASN A 153 10.46 -14.52 9.97
CA ASN A 153 10.57 -15.86 10.55
C ASN A 153 9.22 -16.42 11.03
N ARG A 154 8.10 -15.84 10.57
CA ARG A 154 6.75 -16.28 10.92
C ARG A 154 6.33 -17.58 10.25
#